data_AF-A0A930ENT0-F1
#
_entry.id   AF-A0A930ENT0-F1
#
_cell.length_a   1.000
_cell.length_b   1.000
_cell.length_c   1.000
_cell.angle_alpha   90.00
_cell.angle_beta   90.00
_cell.angle_gamma   90.00
#
_symmetry.space_group_name_H-M   'P 1'
#
loop_
_entity.id
_entity.type
_entity.pdbx_description
1 polymer ?
#
loop_
_entity_poly.entity_id
_entity_poly.type
_entity_poly.pdbx_seq_one_letter_code
_entity_poly.pdbx_strand_id
1 'polypeptide(L)'
;PEKYSVLDSGQYYGLNYLQTQAYDRHRVLSYLRYEKGKEWVLISVNFSSEAKPTSLQISEAVFSEIGLKPNEALKQTNLLSGASQISTLTNYAPYEFVLPPYGISIIHFNLIDTDK
;
A
#
# COMPACT_ATOMS: atom_id res chain seq x y z
N PRO A 1 5.25 -19.65 -12.34
CA PRO A 1 5.66 -18.54 -11.46
C PRO A 1 5.20 -17.21 -12.06
N GLU A 2 3.90 -16.91 -11.96
CA GLU A 2 3.41 -15.55 -12.23
C GLU A 2 3.48 -14.79 -10.91
N LYS A 3 4.66 -14.28 -10.61
CA LYS A 3 5.02 -13.70 -9.32
C LYS A 3 4.87 -12.18 -9.47
N TYR A 4 3.78 -11.61 -8.93
CA TYR A 4 3.53 -10.15 -8.78
C TYR A 4 4.08 -9.28 -9.93
N SER A 5 3.64 -9.49 -11.17
CA SER A 5 4.15 -8.77 -12.36
C SER A 5 4.01 -7.24 -12.25
N VAL A 6 3.09 -6.78 -11.41
CA VAL A 6 2.91 -5.37 -11.05
C VAL A 6 4.19 -4.72 -10.49
N LEU A 7 5.06 -5.49 -9.83
CA LEU A 7 6.36 -5.02 -9.35
C LEU A 7 7.35 -4.74 -10.49
N ASP A 8 7.26 -5.51 -11.58
CA ASP A 8 8.15 -5.36 -12.72
C ASP A 8 7.63 -4.29 -13.68
N SER A 9 6.38 -4.43 -14.14
CA SER A 9 5.80 -3.62 -15.23
C SER A 9 4.61 -2.75 -14.82
N GLY A 10 4.20 -2.76 -13.55
CA GLY A 10 3.09 -1.91 -13.07
C GLY A 10 3.46 -0.42 -13.08
N GLN A 11 2.43 0.43 -13.09
CA GLN A 11 2.57 1.88 -12.94
C GLN A 11 3.06 2.25 -11.54
N TYR A 12 3.61 3.46 -11.38
CA TYR A 12 4.11 3.98 -10.11
C TYR A 12 3.28 5.18 -9.66
N TYR A 13 2.91 5.22 -8.38
CA TYR A 13 2.30 6.39 -7.76
C TYR A 13 2.97 6.70 -6.41
N GLY A 14 3.62 7.85 -6.30
CA GLY A 14 4.22 8.30 -5.03
C GLY A 14 3.15 8.74 -4.03
N LEU A 15 3.23 8.29 -2.77
CA LEU A 15 2.27 8.69 -1.73
C LEU A 15 2.85 9.67 -0.72
N ASN A 16 4.18 9.74 -0.62
CA ASN A 16 4.91 10.55 0.36
C ASN A 16 4.60 12.06 0.30
N TYR A 17 4.37 12.62 -0.89
CA TYR A 17 4.11 14.06 -1.04
C TYR A 17 2.68 14.47 -0.64
N LEU A 18 1.76 13.51 -0.56
CA LEU A 18 0.36 13.76 -0.21
C LEU A 18 0.12 13.81 1.30
N GLN A 19 1.08 13.34 2.10
CA GLN A 19 0.89 13.19 3.54
C GLN A 19 1.14 14.51 4.27
N THR A 20 0.21 14.90 5.14
CA THR A 20 0.23 16.20 5.82
C THR A 20 0.53 16.10 7.32
N GLN A 21 0.10 15.03 7.99
CA GLN A 21 0.25 14.83 9.43
C GLN A 21 0.68 13.38 9.73
N ALA A 22 1.39 13.18 10.85
CA ALA A 22 1.86 11.86 11.34
C ALA A 22 2.71 11.02 10.37
N TYR A 23 3.18 11.61 9.26
CA TYR A 23 4.07 10.96 8.29
C TYR A 23 5.43 11.67 8.25
N ASP A 24 6.49 10.94 8.60
CA ASP A 24 7.86 11.46 8.55
C ASP A 24 8.41 11.39 7.11
N ARG A 25 8.06 12.38 6.29
CA ARG A 25 8.49 12.48 4.88
C ARG A 25 10.00 12.55 4.66
N HIS A 26 10.79 12.78 5.71
CA HIS A 26 12.26 12.81 5.62
C HIS A 26 12.87 11.44 5.84
N ARG A 27 12.14 10.51 6.47
CA ARG A 27 12.63 9.18 6.85
C ARG A 27 11.76 8.04 6.34
N VAL A 28 10.58 8.32 5.82
CA VAL A 28 9.66 7.32 5.27
C VAL A 28 9.41 7.63 3.80
N LEU A 29 9.55 6.60 2.97
CA LEU A 29 9.15 6.61 1.56
C LEU A 29 8.02 5.61 1.37
N SER A 30 6.89 6.06 0.83
CA SER A 30 5.74 5.23 0.53
C SER A 30 5.25 5.48 -0.89
N TYR A 31 4.98 4.40 -1.62
CA TYR A 31 4.48 4.45 -2.99
C TYR A 31 3.71 3.18 -3.34
N LEU A 32 2.91 3.27 -4.39
CA LEU A 32 2.19 2.14 -4.99
C LEU A 32 2.86 1.72 -6.29
N ARG A 33 2.94 0.41 -6.49
CA ARG A 33 3.00 -0.19 -7.82
C ARG A 33 1.62 -0.76 -8.14
N TYR A 34 1.07 -0.47 -9.32
CA TYR A 34 -0.30 -0.90 -9.64
C TYR A 34 -0.54 -1.23 -11.11
N GLU A 35 -1.49 -2.12 -11.34
CA GLU A 35 -2.18 -2.30 -12.63
C GLU A 35 -3.64 -1.86 -12.41
N LYS A 36 -4.06 -0.84 -13.15
CA LYS A 36 -5.32 -0.12 -12.89
C LYS A 36 -6.51 -1.08 -12.85
N GLY A 37 -7.23 -1.08 -11.72
CA GLY A 37 -8.42 -1.91 -11.54
C GLY A 37 -8.19 -3.40 -11.30
N LYS A 38 -6.95 -3.83 -11.04
CA LYS A 38 -6.60 -5.26 -10.93
C LYS A 38 -5.78 -5.60 -9.71
N GLU A 39 -4.62 -4.95 -9.55
CA GLU A 39 -3.64 -5.31 -8.53
C GLU A 39 -2.85 -4.09 -8.05
N TRP A 40 -2.57 -4.05 -6.74
CA TRP A 40 -1.85 -2.96 -6.12
C TRP A 40 -0.84 -3.50 -5.10
N VAL A 41 0.37 -2.93 -5.08
CA VAL A 41 1.38 -3.22 -4.07
C VAL A 41 1.82 -1.92 -3.41
N LEU A 42 1.52 -1.78 -2.13
CA LEU A 42 1.99 -0.71 -1.28
C LEU A 42 3.37 -1.06 -0.75
N ILE A 43 4.34 -0.22 -1.08
CA ILE A 43 5.72 -0.34 -0.60
C ILE A 43 5.99 0.84 0.30
N SER A 44 6.45 0.58 1.53
CA SER A 44 6.84 1.60 2.48
C SER A 44 8.18 1.25 3.14
N VAL A 45 9.11 2.19 3.13
CA VAL A 45 10.49 2.02 3.63
C VAL A 45 10.77 3.05 4.71
N ASN A 46 11.37 2.60 5.81
CA ASN A 46 11.86 3.46 6.88
C ASN A 46 13.39 3.55 6.82
N PHE A 47 13.92 4.77 6.75
CA PHE A 47 15.35 5.09 6.71
C PHE A 47 15.90 5.58 8.06
N SER A 48 15.15 5.39 9.15
CA SER A 48 15.58 5.74 10.51
C SER A 48 15.92 4.50 11.34
N SER A 49 16.75 4.69 12.37
CA SER A 49 17.09 3.67 13.37
C SER A 49 15.98 3.38 14.37
N GLU A 50 14.86 4.08 14.28
CA GLU A 50 13.72 3.93 15.19
C GLU A 50 12.54 3.34 14.42
N ALA A 51 11.65 2.65 15.14
CA ALA A 51 10.39 2.22 14.56
C ALA A 51 9.54 3.47 14.22
N LYS A 52 8.85 3.43 13.09
CA LYS A 52 8.01 4.53 12.61
C LYS A 52 6.55 4.09 12.53
N PRO A 53 5.71 4.47 13.50
CA PRO A 53 4.26 4.51 13.29
C PRO A 53 4.00 5.37 12.05
N THR A 54 3.26 4.81 11.09
CA THR A 54 3.01 5.41 9.79
C THR A 54 1.52 5.39 9.52
N SER A 55 1.00 6.52 9.07
CA SER A 55 -0.40 6.73 8.73
C SER A 55 -0.45 7.26 7.30
N LEU A 56 -1.08 6.52 6.39
CA LEU A 56 -1.16 6.89 4.97
C LEU A 56 -2.59 7.27 4.60
N GLN A 57 -2.81 8.56 4.33
CA GLN A 57 -4.03 9.04 3.73
C GLN A 57 -4.02 8.76 2.22
N ILE A 58 -5.05 8.07 1.74
CA ILE A 58 -5.29 7.79 0.32
C ILE A 58 -6.50 8.62 -0.10
N SER A 59 -6.29 9.65 -0.92
CA SER A 59 -7.38 10.53 -1.36
C SER A 59 -8.21 9.90 -2.47
N GLU A 60 -9.41 10.43 -2.69
CA GLU A 60 -10.30 10.00 -3.79
C GLU A 60 -9.61 10.11 -5.17
N ALA A 61 -8.77 11.12 -5.36
CA ALA A 61 -7.98 11.27 -6.59
C ALA A 61 -7.00 10.10 -6.79
N VAL A 62 -6.38 9.59 -5.72
CA VAL A 62 -5.51 8.41 -5.80
C VAL A 62 -6.32 7.17 -6.15
N PHE A 63 -7.47 6.96 -5.52
CA PHE A 63 -8.36 5.84 -5.83
C PHE A 63 -8.77 5.83 -7.31
N SER A 64 -9.15 7.00 -7.85
CA SER A 64 -9.49 7.17 -9.26
C SER A 64 -8.32 6.87 -10.20
N GLU A 65 -7.11 7.33 -9.84
CA GLU A 65 -5.90 7.09 -10.61
C GLU A 65 -5.58 5.58 -10.69
N ILE A 66 -5.55 4.91 -9.54
CA ILE A 66 -5.18 3.49 -9.44
C ILE A 66 -6.33 2.54 -9.81
N GLY A 67 -7.54 3.06 -10.05
CA GLY A 67 -8.72 2.30 -10.43
C GLY A 67 -9.25 1.38 -9.33
N LEU A 68 -9.01 1.71 -8.06
CA LEU A 68 -9.54 0.97 -6.91
C LEU A 68 -10.77 1.71 -6.37
N LYS A 69 -11.86 1.00 -6.07
CA LYS A 69 -13.00 1.63 -5.38
C LYS A 69 -12.72 1.68 -3.87
N PRO A 70 -12.98 2.83 -3.20
CA PRO A 70 -12.90 2.90 -1.75
C PRO A 70 -13.86 1.92 -1.08
N ASN A 71 -13.47 1.38 0.08
CA ASN A 71 -14.25 0.41 0.88
C ASN A 71 -14.54 -0.93 0.18
N GLU A 72 -13.86 -1.24 -0.91
CA GLU A 72 -13.94 -2.55 -1.57
C GLU A 72 -13.18 -3.61 -0.77
N ALA A 73 -13.74 -4.81 -0.67
CA ALA A 73 -13.11 -5.91 0.05
C ALA A 73 -11.90 -6.44 -0.74
N LEU A 74 -10.74 -6.46 -0.11
CA LEU A 74 -9.46 -6.84 -0.72
C LEU A 74 -8.82 -7.98 0.05
N LYS A 75 -8.24 -8.93 -0.68
CA LYS A 75 -7.23 -9.82 -0.10
C LYS A 75 -5.95 -9.01 0.04
N GLN A 76 -5.46 -8.90 1.27
CA GLN A 76 -4.19 -8.29 1.60
C GLN A 76 -3.18 -9.37 1.94
N THR A 77 -1.99 -9.33 1.33
CA THR A 77 -0.89 -10.24 1.63
C THR A 77 0.38 -9.45 1.93
N ASN A 78 1.01 -9.73 3.07
CA ASN A 78 2.35 -9.25 3.37
C ASN A 78 3.37 -10.11 2.61
N LEU A 79 4.08 -9.52 1.66
CA LEU A 79 4.99 -10.27 0.78
C LEU A 79 6.28 -10.74 1.45
N LEU A 80 6.61 -10.18 2.63
CA LEU A 80 7.79 -10.59 3.39
C LEU A 80 7.49 -11.79 4.30
N SER A 81 6.31 -11.82 4.93
CA SER A 81 5.92 -12.90 5.84
C SER A 81 5.03 -13.97 5.21
N GLY A 82 4.40 -13.68 4.07
CA GLY A 82 3.38 -14.53 3.44
C GLY A 82 2.01 -14.48 4.13
N ALA A 83 1.87 -13.78 5.26
CA ALA A 83 0.61 -13.66 5.98
C ALA A 83 -0.45 -12.94 5.14
N SER A 84 -1.68 -13.46 5.15
CA SER A 84 -2.80 -12.90 4.37
C SER A 84 -4.03 -12.67 5.25
N GLN A 85 -4.80 -11.65 4.91
CA GLN A 85 -6.07 -11.30 5.56
C GLN A 85 -7.02 -10.64 4.57
N ILE A 86 -8.30 -10.54 4.95
CA ILE A 86 -9.25 -9.65 4.26
C ILE A 86 -9.15 -8.26 4.88
N SER A 87 -9.14 -7.23 4.05
CA SER A 87 -9.05 -5.84 4.47
C SER A 87 -9.77 -4.94 3.47
N THR A 88 -9.71 -3.62 3.71
CA THR A 88 -10.15 -2.63 2.75
C THR A 88 -9.30 -1.36 2.87
N LEU A 89 -9.25 -0.57 1.80
CA LEU A 89 -8.67 0.77 1.79
C LEU A 89 -9.80 1.78 1.63
N THR A 90 -9.68 2.91 2.32
CA THR A 90 -10.72 3.94 2.33
C THR A 90 -10.10 5.33 2.30
N ASN A 91 -10.86 6.29 1.77
CA ASN A 91 -10.51 7.72 1.83
C ASN A 91 -10.98 8.38 3.13
N TYR A 92 -11.78 7.70 3.95
CA TYR A 92 -12.33 8.25 5.20
C TYR A 92 -11.41 8.08 6.42
N ALA A 93 -10.44 7.17 6.34
CA ALA A 93 -9.50 6.89 7.41
C ALA A 93 -8.14 6.52 6.81
N PRO A 94 -7.03 6.88 7.48
CA PRO A 94 -5.71 6.53 6.98
C PRO A 94 -5.43 5.03 7.15
N TYR A 95 -4.56 4.51 6.30
CA TYR A 95 -4.01 3.17 6.44
C TYR A 95 -2.85 3.18 7.43
N GLU A 96 -3.03 2.55 8.59
CA GLU A 96 -2.09 2.59 9.71
C GLU A 96 -1.25 1.31 9.83
N PHE A 97 0.06 1.49 10.06
CA PHE A 97 1.01 0.39 10.27
C PHE A 97 2.29 0.90 10.94
N VAL A 98 3.13 -0.01 11.43
CA VAL A 98 4.43 0.32 12.04
C VAL A 98 5.55 -0.24 11.16
N LEU A 99 6.47 0.62 10.74
CA LEU A 99 7.69 0.21 10.06
C LEU A 99 8.81 -0.06 11.08
N PRO A 100 9.51 -1.20 11.00
CA PRO A 100 10.66 -1.45 11.85
C PRO A 100 11.83 -0.50 11.52
N PRO A 101 12.81 -0.34 12.44
CA PRO A 101 14.07 0.36 12.17
C PRO A 101 14.73 -0.14 10.87
N TYR A 102 15.12 0.78 9.99
CA TYR A 102 15.71 0.46 8.68
C TYR A 102 14.92 -0.57 7.85
N GLY A 103 13.61 -0.65 8.11
CA GLY A 103 12.74 -1.72 7.67
C GLY A 103 11.92 -1.37 6.44
N ILE A 104 11.27 -2.39 5.91
CA ILE A 104 10.36 -2.29 4.76
C ILE A 104 9.07 -3.06 5.05
N SER A 105 7.97 -2.52 4.54
CA SER A 105 6.68 -3.20 4.41
C SER A 105 6.32 -3.29 2.93
N ILE A 106 5.96 -4.49 2.48
CA ILE A 106 5.51 -4.75 1.11
C ILE A 106 4.17 -5.47 1.21
N ILE A 107 3.10 -4.73 0.94
CA ILE A 107 1.74 -5.21 1.08
C ILE A 107 1.09 -5.27 -0.29
N HIS A 108 0.71 -6.46 -0.70
CA HIS A 108 -0.03 -6.71 -1.92
C HIS A 108 -1.54 -6.73 -1.63
N PHE A 109 -2.30 -6.13 -2.53
CA PHE A 109 -3.75 -6.09 -2.53
C PHE A 109 -4.28 -6.59 -3.87
N ASN A 110 -5.27 -7.46 -3.82
CA ASN A 110 -6.04 -7.88 -4.98
C ASN A 110 -7.52 -8.02 -4.62
N LEU A 111 -8.38 -7.89 -5.63
CA LEU A 111 -9.81 -8.16 -5.47
C LEU A 111 -10.02 -9.61 -5.03
N ILE A 112 -10.99 -9.83 -4.14
CA ILE A 112 -11.37 -11.17 -3.72
C ILE A 112 -12.13 -11.80 -4.89
N ASP A 113 -11.59 -12.89 -5.40
CA ASP A 113 -12.23 -13.69 -6.43
C ASP A 113 -13.37 -14.47 -5.77
N THR A 114 -14.62 -14.00 -5.93
CA THR A 114 -15.80 -14.63 -5.31
C THR A 114 -16.32 -15.83 -6.08
N ASP A 115 -15.76 -16.12 -7.25
CA ASP A 115 -16.24 -17.15 -8.18
C ASP A 115 -15.52 -18.50 -8.01
N LYS A 116 -14.99 -18.79 -6.82
CA LYS A 116 -14.38 -20.09 -6.46
C LYS A 116 -15.08 -20.77 -5.30
#